data_AF-A0A0C1HA14-F1
#
_entry.id   AF-A0A0C1HA14-F1
#
_cell.length_a   1.000
_cell.length_b   1.000
_cell.length_c   1.000
_cell.angle_alpha   90.00
_cell.angle_beta   90.00
_cell.angle_gamma   90.00
#
_symmetry.space_group_name_H-M   'P 1'
#
loop_
_entity.id
_entity.type
_entity.pdbx_description
1 polymer ?
#
loop_
_entity_poly.entity_id
_entity_poly.type
_entity_poly.pdbx_seq_one_letter_code
_entity_poly.pdbx_strand_id
1 'polypeptide(L)'
;MRGIMLKVTHTTMVVVSGLVWLIVGCVLLPLGLNFVVESILKENLVVINRPLLDPLMKWVGGADQAVLFLIAISLWIGFIKGRFVFAKTVQNSVNRILLLPNPVSIKQIYTTKYYLLLGSMIFLGFLMKYTPMDIRGAVDIIIGSALIQGGMLYFRKAFAIRSHKVS
;
A
#
# COMPACT_ATOMS: atom_id res chain seq x y z
N MET A 1 -27.87 -20.80 14.89
CA MET A 1 -27.17 -20.57 13.61
C MET A 1 -25.77 -21.18 13.68
N ARG A 2 -25.55 -22.33 13.01
CA ARG A 2 -24.24 -22.98 12.91
C ARG A 2 -23.33 -22.10 12.04
N GLY A 3 -22.49 -21.28 12.68
CA GLY A 3 -21.44 -20.55 12.00
C GLY A 3 -20.44 -21.56 11.44
N ILE A 4 -20.19 -21.50 10.13
CA ILE A 4 -19.18 -22.28 9.44
C ILE A 4 -17.82 -21.96 10.09
N MET A 5 -17.33 -22.82 10.98
CA MET A 5 -15.98 -22.75 11.52
C MET A 5 -15.01 -23.24 10.44
N LEU A 6 -14.66 -22.37 9.49
CA LEU A 6 -13.56 -22.66 8.56
C LEU A 6 -12.27 -22.72 9.41
N LYS A 7 -11.73 -23.92 9.60
CA LYS A 7 -10.40 -24.14 10.21
C LYS A 7 -9.34 -23.70 9.21
N VAL A 8 -9.04 -22.41 9.19
CA VAL A 8 -8.03 -21.85 8.27
C VAL A 8 -6.65 -21.99 8.89
N THR A 9 -5.70 -22.57 8.15
CA THR A 9 -4.32 -22.72 8.62
C THR A 9 -3.62 -21.36 8.69
N HIS A 10 -2.70 -21.17 9.64
CA HIS A 10 -1.91 -19.93 9.78
C HIS A 10 -1.26 -19.48 8.46
N THR A 11 -0.77 -20.43 7.65
CA THR A 11 -0.21 -20.15 6.32
C THR A 11 -1.22 -19.49 5.39
N THR A 12 -2.45 -20.00 5.32
CA THR A 12 -3.52 -19.45 4.47
C THR A 12 -3.88 -18.02 4.90
N MET A 13 -3.91 -17.73 6.20
CA MET A 13 -4.17 -16.37 6.70
C MET A 13 -3.07 -15.37 6.31
N VAL A 14 -1.81 -15.78 6.37
CA VAL A 14 -0.67 -14.95 5.92
C VAL A 14 -0.74 -14.69 4.42
N VAL A 15 -1.08 -15.71 3.62
CA VAL A 15 -1.24 -15.60 2.16
C VAL A 15 -2.39 -14.65 1.80
N VAL A 16 -3.56 -14.80 2.43
CA VAL A 16 -4.72 -13.92 2.18
C VAL A 16 -4.38 -12.46 2.51
N SER A 17 -3.68 -12.22 3.62
CA SER A 17 -3.25 -10.87 4.01
C SER A 17 -2.28 -10.25 3.00
N GLY A 18 -1.33 -11.05 2.50
CA GLY A 18 -0.41 -10.61 1.44
C GLY A 18 -1.12 -10.31 0.12
N LEU A 19 -2.14 -11.10 -0.21
CA LEU A 19 -2.92 -10.95 -1.43
C LEU A 19 -3.78 -9.67 -1.41
N VAL A 20 -4.42 -9.35 -0.27
CA VAL A 20 -5.14 -8.07 -0.10
C VAL A 20 -4.20 -6.89 -0.31
N TRP A 21 -3.02 -6.90 0.30
CA TRP A 21 -2.04 -5.82 0.16
C TRP A 21 -1.53 -5.67 -1.27
N LEU A 22 -1.29 -6.79 -1.96
CA LEU A 22 -0.87 -6.78 -3.35
C LEU A 22 -1.96 -6.22 -4.27
N ILE A 23 -3.22 -6.65 -4.12
CA ILE A 23 -4.34 -6.14 -4.92
C ILE A 23 -4.49 -4.63 -4.72
N VAL A 24 -4.53 -4.16 -3.46
CA VAL A 24 -4.69 -2.73 -3.17
C VAL A 24 -3.51 -1.93 -3.75
N GLY A 25 -2.28 -2.45 -3.63
CA GLY A 25 -1.10 -1.82 -4.22
C GLY A 25 -1.15 -1.75 -5.76
N CYS A 26 -1.57 -2.83 -6.41
CA CYS A 26 -1.75 -2.91 -7.86
C CYS A 26 -2.86 -2.00 -8.39
N VAL A 27 -3.86 -1.65 -7.58
CA VAL A 27 -4.91 -0.69 -7.95
C VAL A 27 -4.45 0.75 -7.73
N LEU A 28 -3.79 1.04 -6.60
CA LEU A 28 -3.38 2.40 -6.25
C LEU A 28 -2.27 2.95 -7.14
N LEU A 29 -1.32 2.12 -7.57
CA LEU A 29 -0.17 2.59 -8.36
C LEU A 29 -0.60 3.13 -9.74
N PRO A 30 -1.42 2.42 -10.55
CA PRO A 30 -1.98 2.97 -11.79
C PRO A 30 -2.89 4.18 -11.55
N LEU A 31 -3.67 4.18 -10.46
CA LEU A 31 -4.52 5.31 -10.11
C LEU A 31 -3.69 6.58 -9.85
N GLY A 32 -2.59 6.44 -9.08
CA GLY A 32 -1.67 7.53 -8.79
C GLY A 32 -0.96 8.04 -10.05
N LEU A 33 -0.49 7.14 -10.91
CA LEU A 33 0.09 7.50 -12.22
C LEU A 33 -0.90 8.30 -13.06
N ASN A 34 -2.15 7.84 -13.16
CA ASN A 34 -3.19 8.54 -13.91
C ASN A 34 -3.44 9.94 -13.34
N PHE A 35 -3.48 10.13 -12.02
CA PHE A 35 -3.65 11.46 -11.43
C PHE A 35 -2.49 12.41 -11.71
N VAL A 36 -1.24 11.93 -11.69
CA VAL A 36 -0.07 12.77 -12.02
C VAL A 36 -0.06 13.13 -13.52
N VAL A 37 -0.47 12.21 -14.40
CA VAL A 37 -0.53 12.49 -15.85
C VAL A 37 -1.71 13.41 -16.19
N GLU A 38 -2.88 13.18 -15.57
CA GLU A 38 -4.07 13.99 -15.76
C GLU A 38 -3.86 15.43 -15.27
N SER A 39 -3.01 15.63 -14.26
CA SER A 39 -2.72 16.98 -13.79
C SER A 39 -1.95 17.82 -14.80
N ILE A 40 -1.10 17.24 -15.66
CA ILE A 40 -0.53 17.92 -16.84
C ILE A 40 -1.56 18.06 -17.97
N LEU A 41 -2.34 17.02 -18.27
CA LEU A 41 -3.27 17.10 -19.41
C LEU A 41 -4.35 18.18 -19.24
N LYS A 42 -4.81 18.40 -18.00
CA LYS A 42 -5.77 19.47 -17.66
C LYS A 42 -5.19 20.89 -17.63
N GLU A 43 -3.89 21.05 -17.84
CA GLU A 43 -3.19 22.35 -17.95
C GLU A 43 -3.82 23.28 -18.98
N ASN A 44 -4.35 22.71 -20.05
CA ASN A 44 -4.90 23.49 -21.15
C ASN A 44 -6.26 24.15 -20.85
N LEU A 45 -6.90 23.89 -19.69
CA LEU A 45 -8.30 24.28 -19.47
C LEU A 45 -8.61 25.05 -18.17
N VAL A 46 -7.84 24.92 -17.07
CA VAL A 46 -8.12 25.65 -15.81
C VAL A 46 -6.85 25.86 -14.99
N VAL A 47 -6.73 27.01 -14.31
CA VAL A 47 -5.72 27.32 -13.27
C VAL A 47 -5.85 26.34 -12.11
N ILE A 48 -5.18 25.20 -12.19
CA ILE A 48 -5.06 24.23 -11.10
C ILE A 48 -3.85 24.62 -10.26
N ASN A 49 -4.02 24.74 -8.94
CA ASN A 49 -2.93 25.03 -8.02
C ASN A 49 -2.02 23.79 -7.87
N ARG A 50 -0.76 23.88 -8.33
CA ARG A 50 0.19 22.76 -8.43
C ARG A 50 1.39 22.94 -7.50
N PRO A 51 1.23 22.74 -6.20
CA PRO A 51 2.27 23.04 -5.21
C PRO A 51 3.55 22.19 -5.36
N LEU A 52 3.46 21.01 -5.99
CA LEU A 52 4.61 20.14 -6.22
C LEU A 52 5.21 20.28 -7.62
N LEU A 53 4.37 20.37 -8.66
CA LEU A 53 4.86 20.42 -10.03
C LEU A 53 5.41 21.79 -10.41
N ASP A 54 4.81 22.90 -9.96
CA ASP A 54 5.26 24.26 -10.29
C ASP A 54 6.72 24.56 -9.87
N PRO A 55 7.18 24.22 -8.65
CA PRO A 55 8.59 24.40 -8.29
C PRO A 55 9.50 23.42 -9.03
N LEU A 56 9.04 22.19 -9.31
CA LEU A 56 9.81 21.19 -10.06
C LEU A 56 10.02 21.61 -11.52
N MET A 57 9.00 22.17 -12.16
CA MET A 57 9.06 22.64 -13.55
C MET A 57 10.13 23.71 -13.72
N LYS A 58 10.27 24.62 -12.74
CA LYS A 58 11.33 25.65 -12.74
C LYS A 58 12.74 25.05 -12.65
N TRP A 59 12.87 23.87 -12.05
CA TRP A 59 14.17 23.24 -11.80
C TRP A 59 14.57 22.27 -12.91
N VAL A 60 13.58 21.57 -13.48
CA VAL A 60 13.80 20.51 -14.47
C VAL A 60 13.63 21.01 -15.92
N GLY A 61 12.94 22.15 -16.12
CA GLY A 61 12.88 22.84 -17.41
C GLY A 61 11.76 22.39 -18.37
N GLY A 62 10.92 21.42 -17.96
CA GLY A 62 9.77 20.96 -18.75
C GLY A 62 8.72 20.21 -17.92
N ALA A 63 7.45 20.28 -18.33
CA ALA A 63 6.32 19.62 -17.64
C ALA A 63 6.46 18.10 -17.63
N ASP A 64 6.79 17.50 -18.77
CA ASP A 64 6.96 16.05 -18.92
C ASP A 64 8.11 15.52 -18.03
N GLN A 65 9.23 16.25 -18.00
CA GLN A 65 10.39 15.88 -17.21
C GLN A 65 10.12 16.05 -15.71
N ALA A 66 9.40 17.10 -15.30
CA ALA A 66 8.98 17.30 -13.92
C ALA A 66 8.09 16.15 -13.42
N VAL A 67 7.15 15.67 -14.24
CA VAL A 67 6.31 14.53 -13.86
C VAL A 67 7.07 13.23 -13.81
N LEU A 68 7.93 12.94 -14.79
CA LEU A 68 8.78 11.74 -14.74
C LEU A 68 9.67 11.75 -13.48
N PHE A 69 10.22 12.91 -13.13
CA PHE A 69 11.01 13.09 -11.92
C PHE A 69 10.19 12.89 -10.64
N LEU A 70 8.97 13.44 -10.58
CA LEU A 70 8.05 13.26 -9.46
C LEU A 70 7.64 11.78 -9.29
N ILE A 71 7.34 11.09 -10.39
CA ILE A 71 7.02 9.66 -10.39
C ILE A 71 8.23 8.86 -9.88
N ALA A 72 9.43 9.15 -10.39
CA ALA A 72 10.65 8.46 -9.99
C ALA A 72 10.94 8.62 -8.49
N ILE A 73 10.85 9.85 -7.96
CA ILE A 73 11.00 10.12 -6.53
C ILE A 73 9.91 9.42 -5.71
N SER A 74 8.66 9.46 -6.17
CA SER A 74 7.53 8.83 -5.49
C SER A 74 7.72 7.30 -5.40
N LEU A 75 8.14 6.67 -6.49
CA LEU A 75 8.48 5.24 -6.52
C LEU A 75 9.64 4.92 -5.58
N TRP A 76 10.69 5.77 -5.56
CA TRP A 76 11.86 5.58 -4.72
C TRP A 76 11.52 5.71 -3.22
N ILE A 77 10.73 6.72 -2.84
CA ILE A 77 10.23 6.88 -1.47
C ILE A 77 9.35 5.71 -1.07
N GLY A 78 8.43 5.29 -1.96
CA GLY A 78 7.60 4.12 -1.75
C GLY A 78 8.42 2.85 -1.54
N PHE A 79 9.52 2.70 -2.30
CA PHE A 79 10.43 1.58 -2.18
C PHE A 79 11.13 1.54 -0.81
N ILE A 80 11.67 2.67 -0.37
CA ILE A 80 12.33 2.80 0.94
C ILE A 80 11.34 2.54 2.07
N LYS A 81 10.19 3.22 2.08
CA LYS A 81 9.17 3.03 3.11
C LYS A 81 8.63 1.60 3.14
N GLY A 82 8.41 0.98 1.98
CA GLY A 82 8.05 -0.43 1.84
C GLY A 82 9.05 -1.36 2.54
N ARG A 83 10.34 -1.12 2.35
CA ARG A 83 11.38 -1.98 2.91
C ARG A 83 11.56 -1.84 4.42
N PHE A 84 11.43 -0.65 4.98
CA PHE A 84 11.68 -0.43 6.42
C PHE A 84 10.40 -0.52 7.27
N VAL A 85 9.37 0.25 6.91
CA VAL A 85 8.16 0.40 7.74
C VAL A 85 7.24 -0.80 7.57
N PHE A 86 6.97 -1.18 6.32
CA PHE A 86 6.10 -2.32 6.05
C PHE A 86 6.76 -3.63 6.45
N ALA A 87 8.08 -3.77 6.31
CA ALA A 87 8.74 -4.99 6.78
C ALA A 87 8.55 -5.27 8.27
N LYS A 88 8.71 -4.24 9.11
CA LYS A 88 8.45 -4.33 10.55
C LYS A 88 6.98 -4.67 10.84
N THR A 89 6.06 -4.06 10.08
CA THR A 89 4.61 -4.25 10.24
C THR A 89 4.17 -5.67 9.87
N VAL A 90 4.66 -6.18 8.73
CA VAL A 90 4.42 -7.56 8.26
C VAL A 90 4.96 -8.56 9.26
N GLN A 91 6.20 -8.37 9.73
CA GLN A 91 6.82 -9.30 10.68
C GLN A 91 6.06 -9.35 12.01
N ASN A 92 5.64 -8.20 12.53
CA ASN A 92 4.80 -8.16 13.74
C ASN A 92 3.44 -8.85 13.52
N SER A 93 2.85 -8.67 12.34
CA SER A 93 1.55 -9.28 12.01
C SER A 93 1.67 -10.80 11.86
N VAL A 94 2.71 -11.29 11.20
CA VAL A 94 2.99 -12.73 11.04
C VAL A 94 3.32 -13.39 12.38
N ASN A 95 4.20 -12.79 13.19
CA ASN A 95 4.55 -13.30 14.52
C ASN A 95 3.30 -13.40 15.40
N ARG A 96 2.40 -12.43 15.30
CA ARG A 96 1.13 -12.47 16.01
C ARG A 96 0.24 -13.62 15.53
N ILE A 97 0.08 -13.80 14.22
CA ILE A 97 -0.70 -14.91 13.63
C ILE A 97 -0.18 -16.25 14.16
N LEU A 98 1.14 -16.42 14.30
CA LEU A 98 1.76 -17.64 14.82
C LEU A 98 1.56 -17.87 16.33
N LEU A 99 1.32 -16.82 17.10
CA LEU A 99 1.10 -16.89 18.56
C LEU A 99 -0.37 -17.21 18.94
N LEU A 100 -1.31 -17.23 17.99
CA LEU A 100 -2.71 -17.58 18.31
C LEU A 100 -2.88 -19.10 18.50
N PRO A 101 -3.64 -19.55 19.52
CA PRO A 101 -3.93 -20.95 19.73
C PRO A 101 -4.76 -21.53 18.57
N ASN A 102 -4.33 -22.67 18.06
CA ASN A 102 -4.97 -23.36 16.94
C ASN A 102 -6.07 -24.28 17.51
N PRO A 103 -7.35 -24.21 17.08
CA PRO A 103 -7.92 -23.47 15.95
C PRO A 103 -8.40 -22.04 16.29
N VAL A 104 -8.09 -21.09 15.41
CA VAL A 104 -8.44 -19.67 15.57
C VAL A 104 -9.82 -19.37 14.98
N SER A 105 -10.71 -18.71 15.72
CA SER A 105 -12.00 -18.24 15.17
C SER A 105 -11.81 -17.01 14.28
N ILE A 106 -12.53 -16.96 13.15
CA ILE A 106 -12.45 -15.87 12.15
C ILE A 106 -12.69 -14.48 12.78
N LYS A 107 -13.47 -14.40 13.86
CA LYS A 107 -13.81 -13.14 14.55
C LYS A 107 -12.64 -12.53 15.33
N GLN A 108 -11.55 -13.26 15.58
CA GLN A 108 -10.35 -12.77 16.28
C GLN A 108 -9.13 -12.55 15.35
N ILE A 109 -9.32 -12.72 14.03
CA ILE A 109 -8.25 -12.59 13.03
C ILE A 109 -7.64 -11.18 13.03
N TYR A 110 -8.46 -10.14 13.24
CA TYR A 110 -7.99 -8.76 13.23
C TYR A 110 -8.13 -8.13 14.61
N THR A 111 -7.00 -7.75 15.19
CA THR A 111 -6.98 -7.00 16.44
C THR A 111 -7.41 -5.56 16.20
N THR A 112 -7.93 -4.89 17.22
CA THR A 112 -8.17 -3.45 17.27
C THR A 112 -7.05 -2.61 16.65
N LYS A 113 -5.77 -3.00 16.83
CA LYS A 113 -4.61 -2.33 16.19
C LYS A 113 -4.60 -2.44 14.66
N TYR A 114 -5.02 -3.57 14.10
CA TYR A 114 -5.14 -3.76 12.64
C TYR A 114 -6.34 -3.00 12.09
N TYR A 115 -7.48 -3.02 12.80
CA TYR A 115 -8.62 -2.15 12.45
C TYR A 115 -8.28 -0.67 12.53
N LEU A 116 -7.44 -0.26 13.49
CA LEU A 116 -6.95 1.11 13.61
C LEU A 116 -5.97 1.45 12.48
N LEU A 117 -5.08 0.53 12.11
CA LEU A 117 -4.20 0.70 10.94
C LEU A 117 -5.04 0.84 9.65
N LEU A 118 -5.99 -0.08 9.43
CA LEU A 118 -6.84 -0.10 8.24
C LEU A 118 -7.76 1.12 8.20
N GLY A 119 -8.35 1.49 9.34
CA GLY A 119 -9.11 2.72 9.52
C GLY A 119 -8.28 3.97 9.28
N SER A 120 -7.01 4.00 9.72
CA SER A 120 -6.11 5.12 9.44
C SER A 120 -5.79 5.24 7.95
N MET A 121 -5.64 4.13 7.22
CA MET A 121 -5.40 4.14 5.77
C MET A 121 -6.63 4.59 4.99
N ILE A 122 -7.83 4.17 5.40
CA ILE A 122 -9.10 4.63 4.83
C ILE A 122 -9.31 6.13 5.13
N PHE A 123 -9.05 6.56 6.37
CA PHE A 123 -9.17 7.95 6.78
C PHE A 123 -8.18 8.84 6.04
N LEU A 124 -6.94 8.38 5.85
CA LEU A 124 -5.95 9.07 5.01
C LEU A 124 -6.46 9.16 3.57
N GLY A 125 -6.96 8.08 2.99
CA GLY A 125 -7.56 8.08 1.65
C GLY A 125 -8.73 9.07 1.51
N PHE A 126 -9.52 9.24 2.57
CA PHE A 126 -10.60 10.23 2.62
C PHE A 126 -10.08 11.68 2.68
N LEU A 127 -9.06 11.95 3.52
CA LEU A 127 -8.39 13.25 3.56
C LEU A 127 -7.76 13.63 2.21
N MET A 128 -7.22 12.63 1.50
CA MET A 128 -6.60 12.82 0.18
C MET A 128 -7.59 13.28 -0.90
N LYS A 129 -8.91 13.18 -0.67
CA LYS A 129 -9.94 13.72 -1.59
C LYS A 129 -9.89 15.25 -1.70
N TYR A 130 -9.44 15.95 -0.66
CA TYR A 130 -9.35 17.42 -0.63
C TYR A 130 -8.00 17.95 -1.12
N THR A 131 -7.08 17.05 -1.45
CA THR A 131 -5.71 17.38 -1.83
C THR A 131 -5.63 17.60 -3.36
N PRO A 132 -4.80 18.54 -3.84
CA PRO A 132 -4.56 18.71 -5.27
C PRO A 132 -4.08 17.41 -5.95
N MET A 133 -4.43 17.25 -7.22
CA MET A 133 -4.22 16.03 -8.00
C MET A 133 -2.75 15.59 -8.03
N ASP A 134 -1.79 16.52 -8.05
CA ASP A 134 -0.35 16.22 -8.04
C ASP A 134 0.09 15.48 -6.78
N ILE A 135 -0.27 16.03 -5.61
CA ILE A 135 0.09 15.44 -4.31
C ILE A 135 -0.66 14.12 -4.16
N ARG A 136 -1.92 14.07 -4.58
CA ARG A 136 -2.70 12.84 -4.54
C ARG A 136 -2.08 11.73 -5.37
N GLY A 137 -1.71 12.04 -6.61
CA GLY A 137 -1.04 11.10 -7.49
C GLY A 137 0.30 10.62 -6.93
N ALA A 138 1.14 11.54 -6.42
CA ALA A 138 2.43 11.20 -5.80
C ALA A 138 2.26 10.29 -4.58
N VAL A 139 1.30 10.60 -3.70
CA VAL A 139 1.02 9.79 -2.51
C VAL A 139 0.49 8.41 -2.89
N ASP A 140 -0.42 8.31 -3.87
CA ASP A 140 -0.96 7.03 -4.32
C ASP A 140 0.13 6.15 -4.96
N ILE A 141 1.09 6.75 -5.69
CA ILE A 141 2.28 6.03 -6.19
C ILE A 141 3.16 5.54 -5.04
N ILE A 142 3.45 6.39 -4.05
CA ILE A 142 4.25 6.03 -2.86
C ILE A 142 3.60 4.86 -2.12
N ILE A 143 2.30 4.95 -1.84
CA ILE A 143 1.54 3.94 -1.10
C ILE A 143 1.41 2.65 -1.92
N GLY A 144 1.07 2.76 -3.20
CA GLY A 144 0.93 1.63 -4.11
C GLY A 144 2.21 0.81 -4.21
N SER A 145 3.35 1.49 -4.46
CA SER A 145 4.69 0.87 -4.50
C SER A 145 5.05 0.19 -3.16
N ALA A 146 4.78 0.87 -2.04
CA ALA A 146 5.07 0.33 -0.71
C ALA A 146 4.22 -0.90 -0.37
N LEU A 147 2.93 -0.91 -0.76
CA LEU A 147 1.99 -2.01 -0.54
C LEU A 147 2.35 -3.25 -1.36
N ILE A 148 2.72 -3.09 -2.64
CA ILE A 148 3.18 -4.20 -3.48
C ILE A 148 4.38 -4.90 -2.83
N GLN A 149 5.35 -4.12 -2.34
CA GLN A 149 6.49 -4.69 -1.62
C GLN A 149 6.12 -5.34 -0.28
N GLY A 150 5.22 -4.73 0.48
CA GLY A 150 4.69 -5.32 1.71
C GLY A 150 3.98 -6.65 1.46
N GLY A 151 3.17 -6.74 0.40
CA GLY A 151 2.51 -7.96 -0.05
C GLY A 151 3.50 -9.07 -0.40
N MET A 152 4.56 -8.75 -1.16
CA MET A 152 5.63 -9.70 -1.46
C MET A 152 6.31 -10.26 -0.20
N LEU A 153 6.47 -9.44 0.84
CA LEU A 153 7.07 -9.90 2.09
C LEU A 153 6.17 -10.88 2.86
N TYR A 154 4.84 -10.69 2.81
CA TYR A 154 3.88 -11.66 3.34
C TYR A 154 4.03 -13.01 2.65
N PHE A 155 4.12 -13.03 1.33
CA PHE A 155 4.32 -14.28 0.57
C PHE A 155 5.64 -14.96 0.97
N ARG A 156 6.75 -14.21 1.05
CA ARG A 156 8.04 -14.77 1.51
C ARG A 156 7.94 -15.43 2.88
N LYS A 157 7.26 -14.79 3.84
CA LYS A 157 7.05 -15.35 5.18
C LYS A 157 6.13 -16.59 5.16
N ALA A 158 5.08 -16.58 4.34
CA ALA A 158 4.19 -17.74 4.18
C ALA A 158 4.93 -18.97 3.64
N PHE A 159 5.78 -18.80 2.62
CA PHE A 159 6.60 -19.87 2.07
C PHE A 159 7.60 -20.43 3.10
N ALA A 160 8.25 -19.56 3.88
CA ALA A 160 9.16 -19.98 4.94
C ALA A 160 8.46 -20.83 6.02
N ILE A 161 7.25 -20.44 6.44
CA ILE A 161 6.45 -21.20 7.41
C ILE A 161 6.03 -22.56 6.85
N ARG A 162 5.64 -22.62 5.56
CA ARG A 162 5.28 -23.88 4.90
C ARG A 162 6.47 -24.84 4.84
N SER A 163 7.66 -24.35 4.52
CA SER A 163 8.89 -25.16 4.44
C SER A 163 9.23 -25.82 5.77
N HIS A 164 9.12 -25.10 6.90
CA HIS A 164 9.40 -25.64 8.23
C HIS A 164 8.41 -26.70 8.72
N LYS A 165 7.24 -26.81 8.08
CA LYS A 165 6.22 -27.80 8.44
C LYS A 165 6.38 -29.14 7.72
N VAL A 166 7.29 -29.21 6.75
CA VAL A 166 7.52 -30.37 5.87
C VAL A 166 8.82 -31.12 6.24
N SER A 167 9.66 -30.54 7.11
CA SER A 167 10.82 -31.20 7.74
C SER A 167 10.46 -31.79 9.10
#